data_AF-A0A946QMU6-F1
#
_entry.id   AF-A0A946QMU6-F1
#
_cell.length_a   1.000
_cell.length_b   1.000
_cell.length_c   1.000
_cell.angle_alpha   90.00
_cell.angle_beta   90.00
_cell.angle_gamma   90.00
#
_symmetry.space_group_name_H-M   'P 1'
#
loop_
_entity.id
_entity.type
_entity.pdbx_description
1 polymer ?
#
loop_
_entity_poly.entity_id
_entity_poly.type
_entity_poly.pdbx_seq_one_letter_code
_entity_poly.pdbx_strand_id
1 'polypeptide(L)'
;MLRELLENASVLEIVATFVALALIAASILCLVYIIIGGITFILSAGNEEKIKKAVHTIRFAIIGLFVSFLAFFIVAFLAKLLDIPFDLDFSLIVDLMSEILNSLS
;
A
#
# COMPACT_ATOMS: atom_id res chain seq x y z
N MET A 1 25.91 21.42 -8.34
CA MET A 1 25.02 21.31 -9.53
C MET A 1 24.95 19.90 -10.12
N LEU A 2 25.93 19.35 -10.86
CA LEU A 2 25.82 17.97 -11.41
C LEU A 2 25.97 16.82 -10.39
N ARG A 3 26.55 17.08 -9.21
CA ARG A 3 26.65 16.09 -8.12
C ARG A 3 25.39 16.03 -7.25
N GLU A 4 24.67 17.14 -7.10
CA GLU A 4 23.38 17.18 -6.37
C GLU A 4 22.26 16.46 -7.14
N LEU A 5 22.38 16.35 -8.47
CA LEU A 5 21.45 15.59 -9.31
C LEU A 5 21.73 14.08 -9.34
N LEU A 6 22.89 13.63 -8.82
CA LEU A 6 23.26 12.20 -8.74
C LEU A 6 23.11 11.64 -7.31
N GLU A 7 22.97 12.50 -6.31
CA GLU A 7 22.78 12.11 -4.90
C GLU A 7 21.28 12.03 -4.53
N ASN A 8 20.41 12.76 -5.23
CA ASN A 8 18.96 12.79 -4.96
C ASN A 8 18.14 11.71 -5.69
N ALA A 9 18.74 10.99 -6.65
CA ALA A 9 18.05 9.91 -7.37
C ALA A 9 17.89 8.64 -6.51
N SER A 10 18.86 8.33 -5.64
CA SER A 10 18.86 7.08 -4.87
C SER A 10 17.94 7.11 -3.65
N VAL A 11 17.93 8.21 -2.88
CA VAL A 11 17.09 8.34 -1.67
C VAL A 11 15.61 8.28 -2.06
N LEU A 12 15.30 8.94 -3.15
CA LEU A 12 13.98 8.99 -3.71
C LEU A 12 13.52 7.59 -4.16
N GLU A 13 14.29 6.91 -5.00
CA GLU A 13 13.95 5.57 -5.51
C GLU A 13 13.77 4.53 -4.38
N ILE A 14 14.58 4.64 -3.33
CA ILE A 14 14.42 3.85 -2.10
C ILE A 14 13.07 4.14 -1.43
N VAL A 15 12.69 5.43 -1.33
CA VAL A 15 11.38 5.82 -0.77
C VAL A 15 10.23 5.34 -1.64
N ALA A 16 10.31 5.41 -2.97
CA ALA A 16 9.32 4.85 -3.90
C ALA A 16 9.10 3.38 -3.64
N THR A 17 10.21 2.63 -3.65
CA THR A 17 10.22 1.18 -3.46
C THR A 17 9.60 0.82 -2.11
N PHE A 18 9.96 1.57 -1.07
CA PHE A 18 9.40 1.38 0.25
C PHE A 18 7.89 1.67 0.31
N VAL A 19 7.43 2.76 -0.31
CA VAL A 19 6.00 3.10 -0.38
C VAL A 19 5.22 2.04 -1.16
N ALA A 20 5.74 1.59 -2.30
CA ALA A 20 5.11 0.54 -3.10
C ALA A 20 4.99 -0.78 -2.32
N LEU A 21 6.07 -1.20 -1.66
CA LEU A 21 6.06 -2.38 -0.78
C LEU A 21 5.07 -2.22 0.38
N ALA A 22 5.02 -1.05 1.02
CA ALA A 22 4.10 -0.77 2.11
C ALA A 22 2.63 -0.80 1.64
N LEU A 23 2.32 -0.31 0.44
CA LEU A 23 0.98 -0.38 -0.13
C LEU A 23 0.54 -1.81 -0.44
N ILE A 24 1.44 -2.63 -0.98
CA ILE A 24 1.18 -4.06 -1.23
C ILE A 24 0.90 -4.76 0.10
N ALA A 25 1.77 -4.56 1.11
CA ALA A 25 1.60 -5.15 2.43
C ALA A 25 0.31 -4.70 3.12
N ALA A 26 -0.01 -3.40 3.07
CA ALA A 26 -1.24 -2.84 3.65
C ALA A 26 -2.49 -3.41 2.97
N SER A 27 -2.47 -3.58 1.65
CA SER A 27 -3.59 -4.13 0.88
C SER A 27 -3.87 -5.59 1.27
N ILE A 28 -2.82 -6.41 1.37
CA ILE A 28 -2.94 -7.80 1.83
C ILE A 28 -3.49 -7.86 3.26
N LEU A 29 -2.95 -7.02 4.15
CA LEU A 29 -3.37 -6.97 5.55
C LEU A 29 -4.85 -6.58 5.68
N CYS A 30 -5.30 -5.57 4.93
CA CYS A 30 -6.70 -5.16 4.91
C CYS A 30 -7.61 -6.29 4.42
N LEU A 31 -7.22 -7.00 3.36
CA LEU A 31 -7.97 -8.15 2.87
C LEU A 31 -8.13 -9.24 3.94
N VAL A 32 -7.04 -9.57 4.65
CA VAL A 32 -7.06 -10.53 5.76
C VAL A 32 -8.05 -10.10 6.85
N TYR A 33 -8.01 -8.83 7.27
CA TYR A 33 -8.93 -8.33 8.31
C TYR A 33 -10.40 -8.30 7.85
N ILE A 34 -10.66 -8.04 6.57
CA ILE A 34 -12.00 -8.15 6.00
C ILE A 34 -12.51 -9.59 6.08
N ILE A 35 -11.66 -10.57 5.71
CA ILE A 35 -12.02 -11.99 5.78
C ILE A 35 -12.29 -12.42 7.23
N ILE A 36 -11.40 -12.08 8.17
CA ILE A 36 -11.56 -12.40 9.59
C ILE A 36 -12.84 -11.76 10.15
N GLY A 37 -13.10 -10.50 9.80
CA GLY A 37 -14.32 -9.80 10.18
C GLY A 37 -15.57 -10.48 9.60
N GLY A 38 -15.54 -10.89 8.33
CA GLY A 38 -16.64 -11.60 7.67
C GLY A 38 -16.93 -12.96 8.30
N ILE A 39 -15.90 -13.74 8.59
CA ILE A 39 -16.01 -15.02 9.31
C ILE A 39 -16.63 -14.77 10.69
N THR A 40 -16.11 -13.79 11.45
CA THR A 40 -16.62 -13.46 12.79
C THR A 40 -18.09 -13.02 12.73
N PHE A 41 -18.49 -12.28 11.70
CA PHE A 41 -19.88 -11.87 11.49
C PHE A 41 -20.80 -13.08 11.31
N ILE A 42 -20.43 -14.02 10.43
CA ILE A 42 -21.21 -15.25 10.18
C ILE A 42 -21.30 -16.11 11.45
N LEU A 43 -20.20 -16.28 12.18
CA LEU A 43 -20.15 -17.06 13.43
C LEU A 43 -20.80 -16.35 14.63
N SER A 44 -21.24 -15.11 14.50
CA SER A 44 -21.82 -14.37 15.62
C SER A 44 -23.17 -14.92 16.08
N ALA A 45 -23.87 -15.70 15.25
CA ALA A 45 -25.09 -16.43 15.60
C ALA A 45 -26.17 -15.57 16.31
N GLY A 46 -26.29 -14.29 15.93
CA GLY A 46 -27.25 -13.35 16.53
C GLY A 46 -26.77 -12.61 17.79
N ASN A 47 -25.55 -12.86 18.27
CA ASN A 47 -24.95 -12.08 19.36
C ASN A 47 -24.58 -10.67 18.85
N GLU A 48 -25.31 -9.66 19.31
CA GLU A 48 -25.13 -8.26 18.88
C GLU A 48 -23.72 -7.71 19.14
N GLU A 49 -23.08 -8.11 20.24
CA GLU A 49 -21.74 -7.64 20.60
C GLU A 49 -20.69 -8.16 19.61
N LYS A 50 -20.78 -9.45 19.24
CA LYS A 50 -19.90 -10.06 18.24
C LYS A 50 -20.14 -9.49 16.84
N ILE A 51 -21.40 -9.24 16.49
CA ILE A 51 -21.76 -8.59 15.22
C ILE A 51 -21.16 -7.19 15.16
N LYS A 52 -21.32 -6.37 16.19
CA LYS A 52 -20.74 -5.03 16.26
C LYS A 52 -19.23 -5.09 16.10
N LYS A 53 -18.55 -5.98 16.82
CA LYS A 53 -17.10 -6.15 16.71
C LYS A 53 -16.66 -6.52 15.30
N ALA A 54 -17.33 -7.48 14.67
CA ALA A 54 -17.04 -7.90 13.30
C ALA A 54 -17.20 -6.75 12.29
N VAL A 55 -18.31 -6.00 12.39
CA VAL A 55 -18.57 -4.84 11.53
C VAL A 55 -17.53 -3.75 11.76
N HIS A 56 -17.12 -3.49 13.01
CA HIS A 56 -16.05 -2.55 13.31
C HIS A 56 -14.73 -2.96 12.65
N THR A 57 -14.32 -4.22 12.76
CA THR A 57 -13.11 -4.74 12.11
C THR A 57 -13.13 -4.53 10.60
N ILE A 58 -14.24 -4.88 9.94
CA ILE A 58 -14.41 -4.69 8.48
C ILE A 58 -14.32 -3.20 8.14
N ARG A 59 -15.02 -2.35 8.89
CA ARG A 59 -15.05 -0.90 8.65
C ARG A 59 -13.65 -0.28 8.77
N PHE A 60 -12.89 -0.64 9.80
CA PHE A 60 -11.53 -0.15 9.96
C PHE A 60 -10.60 -0.66 8.88
N ALA A 61 -10.75 -1.90 8.42
CA ALA A 61 -9.98 -2.43 7.31
C ALA A 61 -10.26 -1.68 5.99
N ILE A 62 -11.53 -1.36 5.71
CA ILE A 62 -11.91 -0.58 4.52
C ILE A 62 -11.36 0.86 4.61
N ILE A 63 -11.48 1.51 5.76
CA ILE A 63 -10.94 2.86 5.96
C ILE A 63 -9.42 2.86 5.82
N GLY A 64 -8.73 1.87 6.41
CA GLY A 64 -7.29 1.72 6.28
C GLY A 64 -6.85 1.59 4.82
N LEU A 65 -7.54 0.74 4.05
CA LEU A 65 -7.29 0.58 2.62
C LEU A 65 -7.49 1.89 1.86
N PHE A 66 -8.58 2.62 2.13
CA PHE A 66 -8.86 3.90 1.49
C PHE A 66 -7.79 4.97 1.80
N VAL A 67 -7.33 5.02 3.05
CA VAL A 67 -6.25 5.94 3.48
C VAL A 67 -4.92 5.58 2.80
N SER A 68 -4.61 4.29 2.62
CA SER A 68 -3.42 3.86 1.88
C SER A 68 -3.44 4.35 0.44
N PHE A 69 -4.57 4.25 -0.26
CA PHE A 69 -4.71 4.79 -1.62
C PHE A 69 -4.57 6.31 -1.68
N LEU A 70 -5.12 7.03 -0.71
CA LEU A 70 -4.95 8.49 -0.61
C LEU A 70 -3.48 8.88 -0.39
N ALA A 71 -2.77 8.16 0.48
CA ALA A 71 -1.36 8.41 0.74
C ALA A 71 -0.52 8.26 -0.54
N PHE A 72 -0.77 7.23 -1.34
CA PHE A 72 -0.14 7.06 -2.65
C PHE A 72 -0.35 8.27 -3.55
N PHE A 73 -1.60 8.73 -3.66
CA PHE A 73 -1.95 9.86 -4.52
C PHE A 73 -1.27 11.15 -4.08
N ILE A 74 -1.18 11.41 -2.77
CA ILE A 74 -0.50 12.57 -2.22
C ILE A 74 1.01 12.51 -2.51
N VAL A 75 1.65 11.35 -2.30
CA VAL A 75 3.09 11.18 -2.57
C VAL A 75 3.38 11.38 -4.06
N ALA A 76 2.58 10.79 -4.94
CA ALA A 76 2.70 10.98 -6.39
C ALA A 76 2.47 12.45 -6.81
N PHE A 77 1.52 13.14 -6.18
CA PHE A 77 1.27 14.56 -6.44
C PHE A 77 2.43 15.45 -5.99
N LEU A 78 2.98 15.20 -4.80
CA LEU A 78 4.14 15.95 -4.28
C LEU A 78 5.38 15.72 -5.14
N ALA A 79 5.61 14.49 -5.58
CA ALA A 79 6.69 14.14 -6.47
C ALA A 79 6.62 14.90 -7.81
N LYS A 80 5.44 14.94 -8.43
CA LYS A 80 5.20 15.69 -9.66
C LYS A 80 5.33 17.20 -9.48
N LEU A 81 4.89 17.73 -8.34
CA LEU A 81 4.98 19.16 -8.04
C LEU A 81 6.42 19.63 -7.83
N LEU A 82 7.27 18.76 -7.30
CA LEU A 82 8.68 19.04 -7.03
C LEU A 82 9.60 18.75 -8.23
N ASP A 83 9.03 18.42 -9.39
CA ASP A 83 9.74 18.05 -10.64
C ASP A 83 10.80 16.97 -10.42
N ILE A 84 10.51 16.07 -9.48
CA ILE A 84 11.36 14.95 -9.18
C ILE A 84 11.10 13.90 -10.27
N PRO A 85 12.14 13.27 -10.88
CA PRO A 85 11.99 12.17 -11.84
C PRO A 85 11.53 10.90 -11.10
N PHE A 86 10.36 10.98 -10.52
CA PHE A 86 9.73 9.98 -9.67
C PHE A 86 8.47 9.53 -10.36
N ASP A 87 8.66 8.72 -11.40
CA ASP A 87 7.54 8.02 -12.02
C ASP A 87 7.14 6.88 -11.09
N LEU A 88 6.27 7.18 -10.12
CA LEU A 88 5.48 6.18 -9.38
C LEU A 88 4.44 5.56 -10.31
N ASP A 89 4.92 4.95 -11.37
CA ASP A 89 4.08 4.27 -12.33
C ASP A 89 3.98 2.80 -11.95
N PHE A 90 2.85 2.22 -12.37
CA PHE A 90 2.62 0.79 -12.26
C PHE A 90 3.76 -0.04 -12.89
N SER A 91 4.49 0.55 -13.85
CA SER A 91 5.70 -0.04 -14.43
C SER A 91 6.74 -0.38 -13.38
N LEU A 92 7.01 0.50 -12.40
CA LEU A 92 8.03 0.25 -11.38
C LEU A 92 7.71 -1.00 -10.54
N ILE A 93 6.43 -1.24 -10.25
CA ILE A 93 5.98 -2.43 -9.53
C ILE A 93 6.19 -3.68 -10.39
N VAL A 94 5.83 -3.63 -11.67
CA VAL A 94 5.97 -4.76 -12.60
C VAL A 94 7.45 -5.05 -12.89
N ASP A 95 8.27 -4.01 -13.02
CA ASP A 95 9.70 -4.10 -13.28
C ASP A 95 10.40 -4.74 -12.07
N LEU A 96 10.12 -4.28 -10.84
CA LEU A 96 10.63 -4.90 -9.62
C LEU A 96 10.17 -6.36 -9.47
N MET A 97 8.91 -6.66 -9.81
CA MET A 97 8.43 -8.04 -9.80
C MET A 97 9.16 -8.91 -10.83
N SER A 98 9.42 -8.38 -12.02
CA SER A 98 10.15 -9.10 -13.07
C SER A 98 11.61 -9.36 -12.69
N GLU A 99 12.25 -8.40 -12.04
CA GLU A 99 13.63 -8.50 -11.59
C GLU A 99 13.78 -9.50 -10.43
N ILE A 100 12.86 -9.46 -9.46
CA ILE A 100 12.79 -10.47 -8.40
C ILE A 100 12.61 -11.87 -9.01
N LEU A 101 11.70 -12.03 -9.98
CA LEU A 101 11.44 -13.32 -10.60
C LEU A 101 12.65 -13.85 -11.38
N ASN A 102 13.34 -12.97 -12.11
CA ASN A 102 14.54 -13.31 -12.87
C ASN A 102 15.76 -13.58 -11.96
N SER A 103 15.80 -13.02 -10.75
CA SER A 103 16.86 -13.32 -9.77
C SER A 103 16.68 -14.66 -9.06
N LEU A 104 15.49 -15.27 -9.14
CA LEU A 104 15.19 -16.58 -8.57
C LEU A 104 15.28 -17.74 -9.58
N SER A 105 15.43 -17.45 -10.87
CA SER A 105 15.67 -18.41 -11.96
C SER A 105 17.14 -18.46 -12.36
#